data_AF-A0A8H9C0F7-F1
#
_entry.id   AF-A0A8H9C0F7-F1
#
_cell.length_a   1.000
_cell.length_b   1.000
_cell.length_c   1.000
_cell.angle_alpha   90.00
_cell.angle_beta   90.00
_cell.angle_gamma   90.00
#
_symmetry.space_group_name_H-M   'P 1'
#
loop_
_entity.id
_entity.type
_entity.pdbx_description
1 polymer ?
#
loop_
_entity_poly.entity_id
_entity_poly.type
_entity_poly.pdbx_seq_one_letter_code
_entity_poly.pdbx_strand_id
1 'polypeptide(L)'
;MTAETNYFWLNCGYNRWNHNEPLVGQKTVFESGAQFNPTQGFRAFKQAKVGDRVIFYQVQTDAGLLGWGEITNVQTGAQNKIHVEFKFVETFKALTTDYLKRSEPLEFRMNNMKETLFNKISYDEFELIKGLGSGDISIPRYFFMAETENFESDETYTIYTHTINGIKRNGYHHYTQLEVGDQVVIYNRYSNQSVIGRAEVAHHIHTRPPEAGRTNSTAIEIRYIEDIPPVSLMTLNKHPKLKNLYFLQENAKQAIASLTPTQFDAIMEMSENDGLKGQFEAVTHTEEGQQVDDIKPFILLLAHDKAEGLASAKTLVEKANATPVITVGHPDFSEEMLYGRYLPNEAGALYYREGFITELMPKTDRQFLVIDQFERIDADIFQTYINVIEGHEVTLPRYNKNGSMVKWSREKDSFYRFNPNWHIVGVTYLTAQEVKEKYPSQFLKYARIVQVKH
;
A
#
# COMPACT_ATOMS: atom_id res chain seq x y z
N MET A 1 -35.05 -13.48 -20.97
CA MET A 1 -34.46 -13.05 -19.69
C MET A 1 -33.42 -14.08 -19.31
N THR A 2 -32.14 -13.82 -19.59
CA THR A 2 -31.05 -14.66 -19.09
C THR A 2 -31.01 -14.51 -17.57
N ALA A 3 -31.26 -15.59 -16.84
CA ALA A 3 -31.16 -15.58 -15.39
C ALA A 3 -29.72 -15.19 -15.01
N GLU A 4 -29.59 -14.24 -14.09
CA GLU A 4 -28.30 -13.79 -13.57
C GLU A 4 -27.58 -14.97 -12.90
N THR A 5 -26.45 -15.39 -13.49
CA THR A 5 -25.62 -16.50 -13.00
C THR A 5 -24.90 -16.07 -11.73
N ASN A 6 -25.02 -16.87 -10.66
CA ASN A 6 -24.23 -16.68 -9.45
C ASN A 6 -22.95 -17.50 -9.49
N TYR A 7 -21.97 -17.04 -8.72
CA TYR A 7 -20.66 -17.67 -8.58
C TYR A 7 -20.40 -18.01 -7.13
N PHE A 8 -19.84 -19.19 -6.88
CA PHE A 8 -19.63 -19.69 -5.54
C PHE A 8 -18.24 -20.32 -5.36
N TRP A 9 -17.83 -20.39 -4.10
CA TRP A 9 -16.69 -21.12 -3.60
C TRP A 9 -17.17 -22.23 -2.67
N LEU A 10 -16.76 -23.47 -2.92
CA LEU A 10 -17.12 -24.64 -2.14
C LEU A 10 -15.86 -25.32 -1.56
N ASN A 11 -15.73 -25.31 -0.24
CA ASN A 11 -14.77 -26.11 0.49
C ASN A 11 -15.25 -27.57 0.52
N CYS A 12 -14.51 -28.48 -0.11
CA CYS A 12 -14.82 -29.91 -0.14
C CYS A 12 -13.75 -30.74 0.59
N GLY A 13 -14.19 -31.82 1.25
CA GLY A 13 -13.27 -32.85 1.76
C GLY A 13 -12.80 -33.77 0.64
N TYR A 14 -11.69 -34.49 0.85
CA TYR A 14 -11.08 -35.40 -0.13
C TYR A 14 -12.09 -36.43 -0.66
N ASN A 15 -12.86 -37.07 0.24
CA ASN A 15 -13.78 -38.15 -0.12
C ASN A 15 -15.06 -37.70 -0.85
N ARG A 16 -15.16 -36.43 -1.27
CA ARG A 16 -16.33 -35.91 -2.01
C ARG A 16 -16.27 -36.21 -3.50
N TRP A 17 -15.07 -36.50 -4.01
CA TRP A 17 -14.82 -36.87 -5.38
C TRP A 17 -14.09 -38.21 -5.43
N ASN A 18 -14.33 -38.98 -6.49
CA ASN A 18 -13.57 -40.20 -6.73
C ASN A 18 -12.27 -39.86 -7.45
N HIS A 19 -11.20 -39.69 -6.69
CA HIS A 19 -9.87 -39.36 -7.22
C HIS A 19 -9.21 -40.50 -8.02
N ASN A 20 -9.79 -41.71 -8.02
CA ASN A 20 -9.32 -42.84 -8.84
C ASN A 20 -9.91 -42.84 -10.25
N GLU A 21 -10.83 -41.93 -10.54
CA GLU A 21 -11.47 -41.74 -11.85
C GLU A 21 -11.28 -40.29 -12.31
N PRO A 22 -11.42 -40.01 -13.63
CA PRO A 22 -11.43 -38.63 -14.11
C PRO A 22 -12.48 -37.80 -13.36
N LEU A 23 -12.06 -36.66 -12.79
CA LEU A 23 -12.94 -35.80 -12.02
C LEU A 23 -14.01 -35.15 -12.89
N VAL A 24 -13.64 -34.75 -14.11
CA VAL A 24 -14.53 -34.11 -15.08
C VAL A 24 -15.74 -34.99 -15.36
N GLY A 25 -16.94 -34.43 -15.19
CA GLY A 25 -18.21 -35.13 -15.38
C GLY A 25 -18.76 -35.81 -14.12
N GLN A 26 -17.96 -36.00 -13.06
CA GLN A 26 -18.47 -36.51 -11.79
C GLN A 26 -19.51 -35.56 -11.20
N LYS A 27 -20.43 -36.12 -10.43
CA LYS A 27 -21.49 -35.39 -9.74
C LYS A 27 -21.48 -35.69 -8.26
N THR A 28 -21.78 -34.69 -7.46
CA THR A 28 -21.84 -34.82 -5.99
C THR A 28 -22.93 -33.93 -5.44
N VAL A 29 -23.54 -34.35 -4.32
CA VAL A 29 -24.66 -33.63 -3.69
C VAL A 29 -24.23 -33.15 -2.31
N PHE A 30 -24.48 -31.87 -2.03
CA PHE A 30 -24.37 -31.32 -0.67
C PHE A 30 -25.74 -30.94 -0.14
N GLU A 31 -25.95 -31.21 1.14
CA GLU A 31 -27.19 -30.95 1.87
C GLU A 31 -26.96 -29.84 2.91
N SER A 32 -27.97 -28.99 3.10
CA SER A 32 -27.91 -27.88 4.07
C SER A 32 -28.22 -28.25 5.54
N GLY A 33 -28.29 -29.54 5.91
CA GLY A 33 -28.52 -30.02 7.29
C GLY A 33 -28.00 -31.45 7.51
N ALA A 34 -27.63 -31.95 8.69
CA ALA A 34 -27.70 -31.49 10.07
C ALA A 34 -26.28 -31.31 10.65
N GLN A 35 -26.12 -30.38 11.61
CA GLN A 35 -24.85 -29.80 12.14
C GLN A 35 -24.39 -28.48 11.50
N PHE A 36 -25.19 -27.88 10.64
CA PHE A 36 -24.88 -26.58 10.05
C PHE A 36 -25.18 -25.44 11.03
N ASN A 37 -24.14 -24.92 11.69
CA ASN A 37 -24.17 -23.56 12.24
C ASN A 37 -24.41 -22.60 11.06
N PRO A 38 -25.23 -21.53 11.15
CA PRO A 38 -25.38 -20.53 10.09
C PRO A 38 -24.07 -20.03 9.48
N THR A 39 -22.97 -20.14 10.22
CA THR A 39 -21.59 -19.90 9.79
C THR A 39 -21.04 -20.93 8.78
N GLN A 40 -21.81 -21.94 8.35
CA GLN A 40 -21.28 -22.97 7.45
C GLN A 40 -21.71 -22.81 5.98
N GLY A 41 -22.67 -21.95 5.58
CA GLY A 41 -23.07 -21.84 4.15
C GLY A 41 -24.55 -21.65 3.84
N PHE A 42 -25.42 -21.59 4.85
CA PHE A 42 -26.87 -21.72 4.65
C PHE A 42 -27.46 -20.63 3.72
N ARG A 43 -26.85 -19.43 3.68
CA ARG A 43 -27.32 -18.35 2.81
C ARG A 43 -26.97 -18.64 1.35
N ALA A 44 -25.76 -19.13 1.08
CA ALA A 44 -25.36 -19.53 -0.26
C ALA A 44 -26.25 -20.65 -0.81
N PHE A 45 -26.59 -21.66 0.00
CA PHE A 45 -27.54 -22.72 -0.41
C PHE A 45 -28.91 -22.19 -0.82
N LYS A 46 -29.44 -21.17 -0.13
CA LYS A 46 -30.72 -20.54 -0.51
C LYS A 46 -30.69 -19.75 -1.82
N GLN A 47 -29.51 -19.30 -2.23
CA GLN A 47 -29.34 -18.48 -3.43
C GLN A 47 -28.96 -19.30 -4.67
N ALA A 48 -28.48 -20.53 -4.47
CA ALA A 48 -28.05 -21.43 -5.53
C ALA A 48 -29.19 -21.76 -6.51
N LYS A 49 -28.88 -21.72 -7.80
CA LYS A 49 -29.77 -22.05 -8.90
C LYS A 49 -29.05 -22.94 -9.91
N VAL A 50 -29.82 -23.67 -10.70
CA VAL A 50 -29.28 -24.45 -11.83
C VAL A 50 -28.60 -23.51 -12.82
N GLY A 51 -27.38 -23.86 -13.23
CA GLY A 51 -26.53 -23.07 -14.11
C GLY A 51 -25.54 -22.14 -13.39
N ASP A 52 -25.64 -22.00 -12.06
CA ASP A 52 -24.65 -21.27 -11.27
C ASP A 52 -23.30 -22.01 -11.26
N ARG A 53 -22.20 -21.26 -11.19
CA ARG A 53 -20.83 -21.79 -11.29
C ARG A 53 -20.13 -21.82 -9.95
N VAL A 54 -19.27 -22.81 -9.76
CA VAL A 54 -18.69 -23.12 -8.45
C VAL A 54 -17.22 -23.49 -8.56
N ILE A 55 -16.37 -22.86 -7.75
CA ILE A 55 -14.99 -23.27 -7.51
C ILE A 55 -14.97 -24.35 -6.43
N PHE A 56 -14.23 -25.42 -6.66
CA PHE A 56 -13.98 -26.47 -5.67
C PHE A 56 -12.60 -26.30 -5.06
N TYR A 57 -12.55 -26.14 -3.74
CA TYR A 57 -11.31 -26.06 -2.97
C TYR A 57 -11.23 -27.19 -1.94
N GLN A 58 -10.13 -27.94 -1.95
CA GLN A 58 -9.95 -29.08 -1.09
C GLN A 58 -9.25 -28.70 0.21
N VAL A 59 -9.99 -28.76 1.32
CA VAL A 59 -9.51 -28.32 2.66
C VAL A 59 -8.78 -29.40 3.45
N GLN A 60 -8.91 -30.67 3.07
CA GLN A 60 -8.21 -31.79 3.69
C GLN A 60 -6.96 -32.10 2.86
N THR A 61 -5.85 -32.41 3.53
CA THR A 61 -4.54 -32.78 2.94
C THR A 61 -3.75 -31.66 2.24
N ASP A 62 -4.03 -30.39 2.52
CA ASP A 62 -3.37 -29.22 1.88
C ASP A 62 -3.33 -29.27 0.34
N ALA A 63 -4.28 -29.98 -0.27
CA ALA A 63 -4.32 -30.22 -1.72
C ALA A 63 -4.69 -28.97 -2.52
N GLY A 64 -5.35 -27.99 -1.90
CA GLY A 64 -5.61 -26.69 -2.51
C GLY A 64 -6.75 -26.70 -3.52
N LEU A 65 -6.63 -25.83 -4.52
CA LEU A 65 -7.60 -25.63 -5.59
C LEU A 65 -7.74 -26.89 -6.44
N LEU A 66 -8.98 -27.36 -6.62
CA LEU A 66 -9.24 -28.64 -7.30
C LEU A 66 -9.75 -28.45 -8.73
N GLY A 67 -10.64 -27.49 -8.94
CA GLY A 67 -11.31 -27.29 -10.23
C GLY A 67 -12.51 -26.37 -10.12
N TRP A 68 -13.32 -26.34 -11.19
CA TRP A 68 -14.63 -25.69 -11.18
C TRP A 68 -15.71 -26.58 -11.77
N GLY A 69 -16.96 -26.20 -11.48
CA GLY A 69 -18.14 -26.91 -11.94
C GLY A 69 -19.38 -26.05 -11.99
N GLU A 70 -20.51 -26.71 -12.23
CA GLU A 70 -21.82 -26.08 -12.35
C GLU A 70 -22.85 -26.77 -11.45
N ILE A 71 -23.82 -25.99 -10.98
CA ILE A 71 -24.98 -26.52 -10.27
C ILE A 71 -25.96 -27.07 -11.30
N THR A 72 -26.28 -28.36 -11.19
CA THR A 72 -27.16 -29.06 -12.15
C THR A 72 -28.54 -29.36 -11.60
N ASN A 73 -28.71 -29.35 -10.28
CA ASN A 73 -29.99 -29.56 -9.62
C ASN A 73 -30.02 -28.88 -8.24
N VAL A 74 -31.17 -28.33 -7.86
CA VAL A 74 -31.42 -27.76 -6.53
C VAL A 74 -32.79 -28.23 -6.07
N GLN A 75 -32.84 -28.91 -4.92
CA GLN A 75 -34.07 -29.46 -4.36
C GLN A 75 -34.22 -29.05 -2.89
N THR A 76 -35.44 -28.67 -2.50
CA THR A 76 -35.77 -28.45 -1.09
C THR A 76 -36.44 -29.71 -0.55
N GLY A 77 -35.70 -30.45 0.28
CA GLY A 77 -36.18 -31.65 0.97
C GLY A 77 -36.98 -31.37 2.23
N ALA A 78 -37.33 -32.44 2.94
CA ALA A 78 -38.05 -32.35 4.22
C ALA A 78 -37.27 -31.52 5.26
N GLN A 79 -37.99 -30.82 6.14
CA GLN A 79 -37.42 -29.94 7.18
C GLN A 79 -36.65 -28.70 6.65
N ASN A 80 -37.01 -28.17 5.48
CA ASN A 80 -36.36 -27.00 4.84
C ASN A 80 -34.86 -27.20 4.54
N LYS A 81 -34.43 -28.45 4.33
CA LYS A 81 -33.07 -28.74 3.90
C LYS A 81 -32.96 -28.57 2.39
N ILE A 82 -31.89 -27.95 1.92
CA ILE A 82 -31.62 -27.71 0.51
C ILE A 82 -30.51 -28.65 0.07
N HIS A 83 -30.76 -29.42 -0.98
CA HIS A 83 -29.82 -30.30 -1.66
C HIS A 83 -29.39 -29.63 -2.96
N VAL A 84 -28.09 -29.47 -3.15
CA VAL A 84 -27.49 -28.91 -4.36
C VAL A 84 -26.59 -29.97 -4.99
N GLU A 85 -26.88 -30.32 -6.24
CA GLU A 85 -26.04 -31.21 -7.05
C GLU A 85 -25.06 -30.39 -7.89
N PHE A 86 -23.78 -30.67 -7.70
CA PHE A 86 -22.69 -30.06 -8.46
C PHE A 86 -22.14 -31.07 -9.45
N LYS A 87 -21.85 -30.62 -10.67
CA LYS A 87 -21.14 -31.37 -11.69
C LYS A 87 -19.77 -30.75 -11.90
N PHE A 88 -18.73 -31.57 -11.84
CA PHE A 88 -17.36 -31.13 -12.09
C PHE A 88 -17.13 -30.91 -13.59
N VAL A 89 -16.56 -29.76 -13.98
CA VAL A 89 -16.39 -29.38 -15.39
C VAL A 89 -14.93 -29.38 -15.80
N GLU A 90 -14.04 -28.85 -14.97
CA GLU A 90 -12.62 -28.70 -15.32
C GLU A 90 -11.73 -28.79 -14.09
N THR A 91 -10.58 -29.45 -14.24
CA THR A 91 -9.57 -29.60 -13.18
C THR A 91 -8.59 -28.44 -13.20
N PHE A 92 -8.16 -28.02 -12.01
CA PHE A 92 -7.15 -26.97 -11.84
C PHE A 92 -5.83 -27.50 -11.28
N LYS A 93 -4.79 -26.68 -11.42
CA LYS A 93 -3.54 -26.81 -10.65
C LYS A 93 -3.87 -26.74 -9.16
N ALA A 94 -3.18 -27.57 -8.38
CA ALA A 94 -3.28 -27.65 -6.93
C ALA A 94 -2.67 -26.40 -6.25
N LEU A 95 -3.39 -25.28 -6.27
CA LEU A 95 -2.95 -24.00 -5.69
C LEU A 95 -3.48 -23.86 -4.27
N THR A 96 -2.59 -23.62 -3.31
CA THR A 96 -2.97 -23.42 -1.92
C THR A 96 -3.63 -22.05 -1.69
N THR A 97 -4.35 -21.91 -0.58
CA THR A 97 -4.84 -20.60 -0.13
C THR A 97 -3.71 -19.58 0.00
N ASP A 98 -2.53 -19.98 0.46
CA ASP A 98 -1.39 -19.06 0.61
C ASP A 98 -0.88 -18.54 -0.73
N TYR A 99 -0.98 -19.34 -1.79
CA TYR A 99 -0.72 -18.87 -3.15
C TYR A 99 -1.80 -17.90 -3.62
N LEU A 100 -3.08 -18.24 -3.44
CA LEU A 100 -4.20 -17.41 -3.90
C LEU A 100 -4.25 -16.06 -3.18
N LYS A 101 -3.93 -16.02 -1.87
CA LYS A 101 -3.85 -14.80 -1.05
C LYS A 101 -2.71 -13.85 -1.46
N ARG A 102 -1.85 -14.22 -2.42
CA ARG A 102 -0.89 -13.26 -3.00
C ARG A 102 -1.60 -12.16 -3.81
N SER A 103 -2.83 -12.42 -4.26
CA SER A 103 -3.70 -11.43 -4.90
C SER A 103 -4.55 -10.71 -3.85
N GLU A 104 -4.50 -9.37 -3.83
CA GLU A 104 -5.25 -8.55 -2.87
C GLU A 104 -6.78 -8.83 -2.89
N PRO A 105 -7.45 -8.90 -4.08
CA PRO A 105 -8.86 -9.31 -4.15
C PRO A 105 -9.16 -10.66 -3.47
N LEU A 106 -8.31 -11.66 -3.70
CA LEU A 106 -8.51 -13.01 -3.15
C LEU A 106 -8.15 -13.08 -1.68
N GLU A 107 -7.13 -12.32 -1.23
CA GLU A 107 -6.80 -12.17 0.19
C GLU A 107 -7.98 -11.59 0.96
N PHE A 108 -8.53 -10.46 0.49
CA PHE A 108 -9.71 -9.85 1.08
C PHE A 108 -10.88 -10.83 1.09
N ARG A 109 -11.17 -11.49 -0.04
CA ARG A 109 -12.27 -12.44 -0.14
C ARG A 109 -12.12 -13.57 0.87
N MET A 110 -10.97 -14.26 0.87
CA MET A 110 -10.71 -15.40 1.73
C MET A 110 -10.75 -15.04 3.22
N ASN A 111 -10.22 -13.87 3.59
CA ASN A 111 -10.27 -13.39 4.98
C ASN A 111 -11.69 -12.97 5.42
N ASN A 112 -12.57 -12.68 4.46
CA ASN A 112 -13.96 -12.26 4.71
C ASN A 112 -15.01 -13.34 4.34
N MET A 113 -14.60 -14.57 4.04
CA MET A 113 -15.53 -15.68 3.87
C MET A 113 -16.22 -15.98 5.20
N LYS A 114 -17.52 -15.68 5.26
CA LYS A 114 -18.33 -15.82 6.49
C LYS A 114 -18.80 -17.25 6.70
N GLU A 115 -18.84 -18.03 5.63
CA GLU A 115 -19.38 -19.38 5.61
C GLU A 115 -18.22 -20.40 5.51
N THR A 116 -18.23 -21.48 6.27
CA THR A 116 -17.10 -22.44 6.27
C THR A 116 -17.14 -23.42 5.10
N LEU A 117 -18.30 -23.71 4.51
CA LEU A 117 -18.44 -24.68 3.43
C LEU A 117 -18.66 -24.01 2.08
N PHE A 118 -19.69 -23.17 1.97
CA PHE A 118 -20.19 -22.69 0.68
C PHE A 118 -20.38 -21.18 0.76
N ASN A 119 -19.65 -20.41 -0.06
CA ASN A 119 -19.66 -18.95 -0.03
C ASN A 119 -19.99 -18.40 -1.42
N LYS A 120 -20.73 -17.29 -1.47
CA LYS A 120 -20.88 -16.51 -2.70
C LYS A 120 -19.62 -15.68 -2.96
N ILE A 121 -19.16 -15.69 -4.21
CA ILE A 121 -18.06 -14.88 -4.72
C ILE A 121 -18.54 -14.01 -5.89
N SER A 122 -17.76 -13.00 -6.26
CA SER A 122 -18.05 -12.19 -7.45
C SER A 122 -17.64 -12.92 -8.74
N TYR A 123 -18.11 -12.40 -9.87
CA TYR A 123 -17.68 -12.86 -11.20
C TYR A 123 -16.17 -12.69 -11.39
N ASP A 124 -15.64 -11.52 -11.05
CA ASP A 124 -14.21 -11.21 -11.22
C ASP A 124 -13.33 -12.13 -10.37
N GLU A 125 -13.75 -12.43 -9.14
CA GLU A 125 -13.07 -13.39 -8.27
C GLU A 125 -13.09 -14.81 -8.88
N PHE A 126 -14.21 -15.24 -9.45
CA PHE A 126 -14.34 -16.54 -10.09
C PHE A 126 -13.42 -16.67 -11.31
N GLU A 127 -13.44 -15.69 -12.22
CA GLU A 127 -12.61 -15.73 -13.43
C GLU A 127 -11.12 -15.62 -13.10
N LEU A 128 -10.75 -14.82 -12.08
CA LEU A 128 -9.38 -14.77 -11.57
C LEU A 128 -8.93 -16.14 -11.04
N ILE A 129 -9.73 -16.79 -10.17
CA ILE A 129 -9.39 -18.12 -9.65
C ILE A 129 -9.31 -19.15 -10.78
N LYS A 130 -10.23 -19.06 -11.75
CA LYS A 130 -10.24 -19.95 -12.90
C LYS A 130 -8.97 -19.83 -13.73
N GLY A 131 -8.55 -18.61 -14.08
CA GLY A 131 -7.32 -18.38 -14.83
C GLY A 131 -6.07 -18.85 -14.07
N LEU A 132 -6.03 -18.67 -12.76
CA LEU A 132 -4.91 -19.17 -11.92
C LEU A 132 -4.90 -20.70 -11.90
N GLY A 133 -6.09 -21.30 -11.75
CA GLY A 133 -6.28 -22.74 -11.71
C GLY A 133 -5.97 -23.44 -13.03
N SER A 134 -6.37 -22.87 -14.18
CA SER A 134 -5.98 -23.38 -15.50
C SER A 134 -4.48 -23.15 -15.78
N GLY A 135 -3.90 -22.13 -15.13
CA GLY A 135 -2.52 -21.74 -15.33
C GLY A 135 -2.31 -20.76 -16.47
N ASP A 136 -3.39 -20.16 -16.98
CA ASP A 136 -3.35 -19.09 -17.99
C ASP A 136 -2.76 -17.80 -17.42
N ILE A 137 -2.89 -17.63 -16.09
CA ILE A 137 -2.29 -16.54 -15.33
C ILE A 137 -1.54 -17.09 -14.11
N SER A 138 -0.57 -16.33 -13.62
CA SER A 138 0.19 -16.61 -12.41
C SER A 138 0.31 -15.35 -11.56
N ILE A 139 0.32 -15.48 -10.24
CA ILE A 139 0.62 -14.37 -9.33
C ILE A 139 2.12 -14.43 -9.00
N PRO A 140 2.95 -13.53 -9.58
CA PRO A 140 4.37 -13.51 -9.27
C PRO A 140 4.59 -13.09 -7.82
N ARG A 141 5.69 -13.54 -7.23
CA ARG A 141 6.27 -12.88 -6.06
C ARG A 141 7.18 -11.75 -6.52
N TYR A 142 7.45 -10.84 -5.59
CA TYR A 142 8.28 -9.67 -5.85
C TYR A 142 9.52 -9.72 -4.98
N PHE A 143 10.66 -9.41 -5.57
CA PHE A 143 11.95 -9.41 -4.88
C PHE A 143 12.76 -8.16 -5.21
N PHE A 144 13.59 -7.77 -4.26
CA PHE A 144 14.63 -6.76 -4.43
C PHE A 144 15.97 -7.48 -4.53
N MET A 145 16.77 -7.19 -5.55
CA MET A 145 18.07 -7.81 -5.76
C MET A 145 19.15 -6.75 -5.93
N ALA A 146 20.20 -6.83 -5.11
CA ALA A 146 21.31 -5.89 -5.12
C ALA A 146 22.50 -6.49 -5.89
N GLU A 147 22.79 -5.89 -7.04
CA GLU A 147 23.88 -6.27 -7.93
C GLU A 147 24.81 -5.10 -8.22
N THR A 148 25.91 -5.39 -8.92
CA THR A 148 26.92 -4.43 -9.34
C THR A 148 27.18 -4.46 -10.84
N GLU A 149 26.63 -5.46 -11.52
CA GLU A 149 26.74 -5.63 -12.96
C GLU A 149 25.81 -4.65 -13.68
N ASN A 150 26.18 -4.31 -14.91
CA ASN A 150 25.28 -3.59 -15.82
C ASN A 150 24.47 -4.62 -16.60
N PHE A 151 23.18 -4.35 -16.76
CA PHE A 151 22.24 -5.23 -17.44
C PHE A 151 21.79 -4.59 -18.75
N GLU A 152 21.49 -5.43 -19.73
CA GLU A 152 20.94 -5.05 -21.03
C GLU A 152 19.56 -5.69 -21.17
N SER A 153 18.63 -4.95 -21.78
CA SER A 153 17.23 -5.38 -21.99
C SER A 153 17.17 -6.71 -22.74
N ASP A 154 16.27 -7.59 -22.29
CA ASP A 154 15.99 -8.92 -22.83
C ASP A 154 17.13 -9.96 -22.77
N GLU A 155 18.26 -9.61 -22.18
CA GLU A 155 19.37 -10.55 -21.95
C GLU A 155 19.16 -11.38 -20.67
N THR A 156 19.72 -12.59 -20.66
CA THR A 156 19.64 -13.51 -19.51
C THR A 156 20.96 -13.54 -18.76
N TYR A 157 20.90 -13.31 -17.45
CA TYR A 157 22.05 -13.19 -16.58
C TYR A 157 22.07 -14.29 -15.53
N THR A 158 23.27 -14.84 -15.30
CA THR A 158 23.50 -15.80 -14.22
C THR A 158 23.79 -15.06 -12.92
N ILE A 159 22.91 -15.21 -11.93
CA ILE A 159 23.12 -14.64 -10.61
C ILE A 159 23.54 -15.75 -9.65
N TYR A 160 24.81 -15.71 -9.25
CA TYR A 160 25.31 -16.69 -8.30
C TYR A 160 24.79 -16.43 -6.88
N THR A 161 24.44 -17.51 -6.19
CA THR A 161 23.88 -17.47 -4.82
C THR A 161 24.94 -17.43 -3.72
N HIS A 162 26.20 -17.68 -4.07
CA HIS A 162 27.36 -17.66 -3.19
C HIS A 162 28.41 -16.65 -3.68
N THR A 163 29.35 -16.25 -2.84
CA THR A 163 30.56 -15.53 -3.25
C THR A 163 31.54 -16.47 -3.96
N ILE A 164 32.60 -15.93 -4.54
CA ILE A 164 33.66 -16.70 -5.21
C ILE A 164 34.28 -17.77 -4.28
N ASN A 165 34.36 -17.46 -2.98
CA ASN A 165 34.86 -18.36 -1.94
C ASN A 165 33.81 -19.35 -1.41
N GLY A 166 32.59 -19.36 -1.97
CA GLY A 166 31.54 -20.31 -1.60
C GLY A 166 30.76 -19.92 -0.34
N ILE A 167 30.87 -18.66 0.10
CA ILE A 167 30.07 -18.15 1.22
C ILE A 167 28.70 -17.77 0.67
N LYS A 168 27.62 -18.22 1.32
CA LYS A 168 26.24 -17.85 0.95
C LYS A 168 26.09 -16.33 0.94
N ARG A 169 25.49 -15.77 -0.12
CA ARG A 169 25.15 -14.34 -0.16
C ARG A 169 24.06 -14.05 0.88
N ASN A 170 24.08 -12.85 1.43
CA ASN A 170 23.09 -12.42 2.41
C ASN A 170 21.69 -12.45 1.80
N GLY A 171 20.74 -13.06 2.52
CA GLY A 171 19.41 -13.35 1.99
C GLY A 171 19.27 -14.68 1.28
N TYR A 172 20.24 -15.60 1.43
CA TYR A 172 20.27 -16.88 0.71
C TYR A 172 18.94 -17.64 0.64
N HIS A 173 18.19 -17.66 1.75
CA HIS A 173 16.90 -18.34 1.83
C HIS A 173 15.87 -17.83 0.81
N HIS A 174 15.94 -16.57 0.37
CA HIS A 174 15.08 -16.06 -0.69
C HIS A 174 15.38 -16.67 -2.06
N TYR A 175 16.65 -16.99 -2.37
CA TYR A 175 16.95 -17.70 -3.63
C TYR A 175 16.26 -19.07 -3.72
N THR A 176 16.10 -19.75 -2.58
CA THR A 176 15.38 -21.03 -2.52
C THR A 176 13.87 -20.90 -2.64
N GLN A 177 13.33 -19.68 -2.60
CA GLN A 177 11.90 -19.38 -2.68
C GLN A 177 11.48 -18.83 -4.06
N LEU A 178 12.44 -18.45 -4.91
CA LEU A 178 12.15 -17.90 -6.23
C LEU A 178 11.47 -18.96 -7.10
N GLU A 179 10.48 -18.59 -7.89
CA GLU A 179 9.86 -19.43 -8.90
C GLU A 179 10.02 -18.75 -10.27
N VAL A 180 10.01 -19.53 -11.35
CA VAL A 180 10.06 -18.95 -12.71
C VAL A 180 8.88 -17.99 -12.89
N GLY A 181 9.16 -16.79 -13.38
CA GLY A 181 8.19 -15.70 -13.52
C GLY A 181 8.09 -14.74 -12.33
N ASP A 182 8.73 -15.04 -11.20
CA ASP A 182 8.84 -14.07 -10.09
C ASP A 182 9.55 -12.80 -10.55
N GLN A 183 9.04 -11.66 -10.10
CA GLN A 183 9.48 -10.34 -10.51
C GLN A 183 10.55 -9.81 -9.57
N VAL A 184 11.57 -9.17 -10.13
CA VAL A 184 12.74 -8.69 -9.41
C VAL A 184 13.02 -7.25 -9.79
N VAL A 185 13.13 -6.36 -8.80
CA VAL A 185 13.73 -5.03 -9.02
C VAL A 185 15.23 -5.11 -8.82
N ILE A 186 15.98 -4.55 -9.76
CA ILE A 186 17.45 -4.56 -9.74
C ILE A 186 17.96 -3.27 -9.13
N TYR A 187 18.63 -3.40 -8.01
CA TYR A 187 19.32 -2.32 -7.32
C TYR A 187 20.80 -2.38 -7.60
N ASN A 188 21.34 -1.32 -8.18
CA ASN A 188 22.76 -1.23 -8.51
C ASN A 188 23.50 -0.35 -7.49
N ARG A 189 24.45 -0.96 -6.78
CA ARG A 189 25.25 -0.29 -5.76
C ARG A 189 26.19 0.78 -6.31
N TYR A 190 26.59 0.65 -7.58
CA TYR A 190 27.48 1.58 -8.28
C TYR A 190 26.72 2.66 -9.06
N SER A 191 25.41 2.51 -9.25
CA SER A 191 24.55 3.52 -9.88
C SER A 191 23.93 4.44 -8.82
N ASN A 192 24.77 5.19 -8.09
CA ASN A 192 24.32 6.09 -7.01
C ASN A 192 23.38 5.43 -5.99
N GLN A 193 23.55 4.11 -5.75
CA GLN A 193 22.69 3.35 -4.86
C GLN A 193 21.21 3.44 -5.28
N SER A 194 20.89 3.01 -6.50
CA SER A 194 19.54 3.17 -7.07
C SER A 194 18.96 1.87 -7.59
N VAL A 195 17.63 1.75 -7.56
CA VAL A 195 16.92 0.77 -8.38
C VAL A 195 16.96 1.27 -9.82
N ILE A 196 17.43 0.43 -10.75
CA ILE A 196 17.74 0.80 -12.13
C ILE A 196 16.92 0.05 -13.18
N GLY A 197 16.29 -1.06 -12.80
CA GLY A 197 15.52 -1.84 -13.76
C GLY A 197 14.71 -2.96 -13.15
N ARG A 198 14.03 -3.67 -14.03
CA ARG A 198 13.16 -4.78 -13.73
C ARG A 198 13.68 -6.04 -14.42
N ALA A 199 13.60 -7.15 -13.72
CA ALA A 199 13.91 -8.47 -14.23
C ALA A 199 12.84 -9.47 -13.79
N GLU A 200 12.87 -10.65 -14.40
CA GLU A 200 12.10 -11.81 -13.96
C GLU A 200 13.01 -13.01 -13.80
N VAL A 201 12.63 -13.93 -12.93
CA VAL A 201 13.33 -15.21 -12.77
C VAL A 201 13.05 -16.09 -13.99
N ALA A 202 14.09 -16.40 -14.75
CA ALA A 202 14.02 -17.25 -15.93
C ALA A 202 14.28 -18.72 -15.58
N HIS A 203 15.20 -18.97 -14.64
CA HIS A 203 15.50 -20.32 -14.16
C HIS A 203 15.65 -20.36 -12.65
N HIS A 204 14.96 -21.32 -12.02
CA HIS A 204 15.09 -21.57 -10.59
C HIS A 204 16.50 -21.99 -10.19
N ILE A 205 16.79 -21.99 -8.88
CA ILE A 205 18.10 -22.32 -8.33
C ILE A 205 18.59 -23.68 -8.83
N HIS A 206 19.80 -23.71 -9.38
CA HIS A 206 20.42 -24.90 -9.92
C HIS A 206 21.94 -24.84 -9.76
N THR A 207 22.59 -25.99 -9.89
CA THR A 207 24.06 -26.07 -9.84
C THR A 207 24.61 -26.16 -11.24
N ARG A 208 25.42 -25.18 -11.63
CA ARG A 208 26.14 -25.18 -12.91
C ARG A 208 27.40 -26.06 -12.83
N PRO A 209 28.03 -26.43 -13.96
CA PRO A 209 29.33 -27.07 -13.97
C PRO A 209 30.38 -26.27 -13.17
N PRO A 210 31.45 -26.91 -12.65
CA PRO A 210 32.52 -26.20 -11.96
C PRO A 210 33.17 -25.13 -12.84
N GLU A 211 33.35 -23.94 -12.28
CA GLU A 211 33.94 -22.79 -12.98
C GLU A 211 35.29 -22.42 -12.37
N ALA A 212 36.26 -22.13 -13.22
CA ALA A 212 37.62 -21.80 -12.79
C ALA A 212 37.62 -20.55 -11.89
N GLY A 213 38.29 -20.65 -10.74
CA GLY A 213 38.40 -19.55 -9.79
C GLY A 213 37.25 -19.44 -8.79
N ARG A 214 36.22 -20.30 -8.86
CA ARG A 214 35.05 -20.25 -7.98
C ARG A 214 34.79 -21.59 -7.29
N THR A 215 34.48 -21.57 -6.00
CA THR A 215 34.31 -22.81 -5.21
C THR A 215 32.88 -23.36 -5.19
N ASN A 216 31.88 -22.56 -5.60
CA ASN A 216 30.49 -22.99 -5.67
C ASN A 216 29.78 -22.35 -6.87
N SER A 217 29.21 -23.17 -7.75
CA SER A 217 28.56 -22.77 -9.01
C SER A 217 27.03 -22.76 -8.94
N THR A 218 26.43 -22.74 -7.74
CA THR A 218 24.97 -22.65 -7.58
C THR A 218 24.47 -21.24 -7.90
N ALA A 219 23.53 -21.15 -8.83
CA ALA A 219 23.03 -19.90 -9.38
C ALA A 219 21.52 -19.97 -9.67
N ILE A 220 20.93 -18.81 -9.93
CA ILE A 220 19.65 -18.64 -10.63
C ILE A 220 19.95 -17.97 -11.98
N GLU A 221 18.97 -17.98 -12.87
CA GLU A 221 19.00 -17.11 -14.05
C GLU A 221 17.85 -16.12 -13.99
N ILE A 222 18.17 -14.86 -14.30
CA ILE A 222 17.17 -13.79 -14.45
C ILE A 222 17.20 -13.31 -15.89
N ARG A 223 16.03 -13.02 -16.46
CA ARG A 223 15.91 -12.26 -17.70
C ARG A 223 15.69 -10.81 -17.33
N TYR A 224 16.59 -9.93 -17.74
CA TYR A 224 16.40 -8.50 -17.54
C TYR A 224 15.34 -8.01 -18.52
N ILE A 225 14.31 -7.36 -18.03
CA ILE A 225 13.15 -6.96 -18.85
C ILE A 225 13.46 -5.61 -19.47
N GLU A 226 13.70 -4.60 -18.63
CA GLU A 226 13.87 -3.22 -19.05
C GLU A 226 14.57 -2.39 -17.97
N ASP A 227 15.22 -1.32 -18.43
CA ASP A 227 15.64 -0.22 -17.55
C ASP A 227 14.41 0.57 -17.11
N ILE A 228 14.46 1.07 -15.88
CA ILE A 228 13.47 2.01 -15.34
C ILE A 228 14.18 3.30 -14.91
N PRO A 229 13.50 4.46 -14.87
CA PRO A 229 14.12 5.68 -14.37
C PRO A 229 14.70 5.47 -12.95
N PRO A 230 15.99 5.74 -12.70
CA PRO A 230 16.62 5.30 -11.47
C PRO A 230 16.03 5.94 -10.20
N VAL A 231 15.70 5.12 -9.20
CA VAL A 231 15.24 5.61 -7.89
C VAL A 231 16.29 5.34 -6.83
N SER A 232 16.88 6.41 -6.29
CA SER A 232 17.94 6.31 -5.29
C SER A 232 17.44 5.79 -3.94
N LEU A 233 18.33 5.16 -3.17
CA LEU A 233 18.09 4.65 -1.82
C LEU A 233 17.50 5.72 -0.89
N MET A 234 18.05 6.93 -0.96
CA MET A 234 17.56 8.08 -0.19
C MET A 234 16.09 8.38 -0.51
N THR A 235 15.71 8.28 -1.78
CA THR A 235 14.35 8.55 -2.24
C THR A 235 13.39 7.43 -1.85
N LEU A 236 13.80 6.17 -2.04
CA LEU A 236 13.04 5.00 -1.58
C LEU A 236 12.72 5.08 -0.07
N ASN A 237 13.69 5.50 0.75
CA ASN A 237 13.51 5.65 2.19
C ASN A 237 12.54 6.76 2.61
N LYS A 238 12.18 7.70 1.71
CA LYS A 238 11.14 8.70 1.97
C LYS A 238 9.73 8.14 1.80
N HIS A 239 9.56 7.05 1.06
CA HIS A 239 8.23 6.51 0.78
C HIS A 239 7.65 5.78 2.00
N PRO A 240 6.42 6.08 2.46
CA PRO A 240 5.85 5.53 3.69
C PRO A 240 5.78 4.00 3.75
N LYS A 241 5.62 3.33 2.59
CA LYS A 241 5.57 1.86 2.49
C LYS A 241 6.95 1.20 2.43
N LEU A 242 8.01 1.97 2.19
CA LEU A 242 9.38 1.48 1.97
C LEU A 242 10.36 1.93 3.06
N LYS A 243 10.01 2.98 3.82
CA LYS A 243 10.83 3.46 4.94
C LYS A 243 11.02 2.34 5.97
N ASN A 244 12.23 2.29 6.54
CA ASN A 244 12.65 1.31 7.55
C ASN A 244 12.74 -0.15 7.08
N LEU A 245 12.68 -0.43 5.78
CA LEU A 245 13.02 -1.77 5.30
C LEU A 245 14.50 -2.06 5.57
N TYR A 246 14.78 -3.16 6.26
CA TYR A 246 16.12 -3.49 6.76
C TYR A 246 17.16 -3.60 5.63
N PHE A 247 16.73 -3.93 4.42
CA PHE A 247 17.58 -4.07 3.24
C PHE A 247 17.73 -2.78 2.42
N LEU A 248 17.01 -1.71 2.78
CA LEU A 248 17.14 -0.35 2.22
C LEU A 248 17.93 0.59 3.15
N GLN A 249 18.72 0.05 4.09
CA GLN A 249 19.64 0.83 4.91
C GLN A 249 20.99 1.00 4.20
N GLU A 250 21.68 2.12 4.39
CA GLU A 250 22.97 2.42 3.71
C GLU A 250 24.04 1.34 3.94
N ASN A 251 24.03 0.69 5.11
CA ASN A 251 24.97 -0.37 5.47
C ASN A 251 24.42 -1.79 5.21
N ALA A 252 23.24 -1.91 4.59
CA ALA A 252 22.62 -3.20 4.33
C ALA A 252 23.47 -4.00 3.34
N LYS A 253 23.92 -5.19 3.78
CA LYS A 253 24.69 -6.11 2.95
C LYS A 253 23.81 -7.11 2.21
N GLN A 254 22.49 -6.94 2.26
CA GLN A 254 21.53 -7.87 1.67
C GLN A 254 21.73 -7.96 0.15
N ALA A 255 21.82 -9.17 -0.38
CA ALA A 255 21.92 -9.40 -1.83
C ALA A 255 20.53 -9.58 -2.45
N ILE A 256 19.60 -10.17 -1.70
CA ILE A 256 18.21 -10.37 -2.13
C ILE A 256 17.27 -10.25 -0.94
N ALA A 257 16.09 -9.67 -1.14
CA ALA A 257 15.02 -9.61 -0.16
C ALA A 257 13.66 -9.78 -0.83
N SER A 258 12.67 -10.32 -0.11
CA SER A 258 11.28 -10.34 -0.56
C SER A 258 10.63 -8.96 -0.43
N LEU A 259 9.78 -8.61 -1.39
CA LEU A 259 8.91 -7.44 -1.37
C LEU A 259 7.44 -7.90 -1.28
N THR A 260 6.61 -7.11 -0.59
CA THR A 260 5.16 -7.20 -0.80
C THR A 260 4.79 -6.59 -2.15
N PRO A 261 3.64 -6.97 -2.76
CA PRO A 261 3.16 -6.32 -3.98
C PRO A 261 3.12 -4.80 -3.84
N THR A 262 2.56 -4.32 -2.72
CA THR A 262 2.48 -2.89 -2.40
C THR A 262 3.83 -2.17 -2.27
N GLN A 263 4.90 -2.88 -1.95
CA GLN A 263 6.26 -2.33 -1.92
C GLN A 263 6.88 -2.31 -3.31
N PHE A 264 6.68 -3.37 -4.09
CA PHE A 264 7.12 -3.41 -5.49
C PHE A 264 6.45 -2.31 -6.30
N ASP A 265 5.12 -2.19 -6.20
CA ASP A 265 4.34 -1.16 -6.89
C ASP A 265 4.80 0.23 -6.49
N ALA A 266 5.08 0.46 -5.19
CA ALA A 266 5.63 1.73 -4.73
C ALA A 266 6.99 2.06 -5.37
N ILE A 267 7.86 1.07 -5.58
CA ILE A 267 9.16 1.29 -6.24
C ILE A 267 8.95 1.63 -7.73
N MET A 268 8.05 0.93 -8.42
CA MET A 268 7.73 1.17 -9.83
C MET A 268 7.08 2.56 -10.00
N GLU A 269 6.09 2.88 -9.19
CA GLU A 269 5.44 4.20 -9.18
C GLU A 269 6.45 5.32 -8.90
N MET A 270 7.38 5.12 -7.97
CA MET A 270 8.43 6.10 -7.72
C MET A 270 9.35 6.26 -8.93
N SER A 271 9.64 5.17 -9.65
CA SER A 271 10.49 5.20 -10.84
C SER A 271 9.83 5.96 -11.99
N GLU A 272 8.59 5.65 -12.32
CA GLU A 272 7.83 6.33 -13.38
C GLU A 272 7.69 7.84 -13.14
N ASN A 273 7.81 8.27 -11.87
CA ASN A 273 7.68 9.65 -11.47
C ASN A 273 9.03 10.28 -11.01
N ASP A 274 10.20 9.81 -11.46
CA ASP A 274 11.51 10.41 -11.10
C ASP A 274 11.81 10.50 -9.58
N GLY A 275 11.29 9.55 -8.79
CA GLY A 275 11.38 9.55 -7.33
C GLY A 275 10.52 10.62 -6.64
N LEU A 276 9.75 11.37 -7.43
CA LEU A 276 8.83 12.41 -7.04
C LEU A 276 7.46 12.02 -7.56
N LYS A 277 6.58 11.38 -6.78
CA LYS A 277 5.18 11.33 -7.25
C LYS A 277 4.74 12.78 -7.53
N GLY A 278 4.56 13.09 -8.82
CA GLY A 278 3.49 13.94 -9.28
C GLY A 278 2.25 13.35 -8.63
N GLN A 279 1.83 13.97 -7.53
CA GLN A 279 0.53 13.67 -6.98
C GLN A 279 -0.47 14.03 -8.10
N PHE A 280 -1.42 13.14 -8.37
CA PHE A 280 -2.55 13.24 -9.33
C PHE A 280 -2.32 12.65 -10.75
N GLU A 281 -2.80 11.41 -10.93
CA GLU A 281 -3.53 11.10 -12.17
C GLU A 281 -4.87 11.85 -12.15
N ALA A 282 -5.16 12.53 -13.25
CA ALA A 282 -6.41 13.21 -13.50
C ALA A 282 -7.55 12.18 -13.62
N VAL A 283 -8.38 12.07 -12.59
CA VAL A 283 -9.76 11.68 -12.81
C VAL A 283 -10.44 12.89 -13.43
N THR A 284 -11.03 12.67 -14.61
CA THR A 284 -11.80 13.63 -15.41
C THR A 284 -12.47 14.70 -14.55
N HIS A 285 -12.09 15.96 -14.76
CA HIS A 285 -12.86 17.10 -14.30
C HIS A 285 -14.25 17.01 -14.93
N THR A 286 -15.21 16.46 -14.20
CA THR A 286 -16.56 17.02 -14.25
C THR A 286 -16.44 18.42 -13.68
N GLU A 287 -16.57 19.39 -14.58
CA GLU A 287 -16.70 20.81 -14.28
C GLU A 287 -17.64 21.00 -13.09
N GLU A 288 -17.14 21.58 -12.01
CA GLU A 288 -17.82 22.55 -11.13
C GLU A 288 -16.98 22.74 -9.84
N GLY A 289 -16.17 23.81 -9.80
CA GLY A 289 -15.44 24.16 -8.57
C GLY A 289 -14.39 25.26 -8.74
N GLN A 290 -14.84 26.50 -8.90
CA GLN A 290 -14.15 27.80 -8.70
C GLN A 290 -12.62 27.83 -8.50
N GLN A 291 -11.94 28.57 -9.38
CA GLN A 291 -10.57 29.12 -9.26
C GLN A 291 -10.11 29.33 -7.80
N VAL A 292 -9.06 28.60 -7.40
CA VAL A 292 -8.38 28.70 -6.08
C VAL A 292 -7.04 29.40 -6.27
N ASP A 293 -7.04 30.67 -6.65
CA ASP A 293 -5.79 31.38 -6.99
C ASP A 293 -5.19 32.26 -5.87
N ASP A 294 -5.70 32.28 -4.63
CA ASP A 294 -5.12 33.19 -3.60
C ASP A 294 -5.18 32.76 -2.12
N ILE A 295 -5.20 31.46 -1.80
CA ILE A 295 -5.16 31.02 -0.38
C ILE A 295 -3.70 30.95 0.10
N LYS A 296 -3.31 31.85 1.01
CA LYS A 296 -1.96 31.89 1.62
C LYS A 296 -2.02 31.79 3.15
N PRO A 297 -2.14 30.56 3.70
CA PRO A 297 -2.31 30.37 5.14
C PRO A 297 -1.00 30.56 5.92
N PHE A 298 0.16 30.57 5.26
CA PHE A 298 1.43 30.86 5.90
C PHE A 298 1.78 32.34 5.76
N ILE A 299 2.17 32.97 6.87
CA ILE A 299 2.70 34.32 6.90
C ILE A 299 4.12 34.23 7.49
N LEU A 300 5.13 34.46 6.66
CA LEU A 300 6.53 34.49 7.08
C LEU A 300 6.93 35.94 7.37
N LEU A 301 7.18 36.23 8.65
CA LEU A 301 7.68 37.52 9.11
C LEU A 301 9.20 37.48 9.15
N LEU A 302 9.84 38.33 8.33
CA LEU A 302 11.28 38.52 8.34
C LEU A 302 11.61 39.61 9.38
N ALA A 303 12.22 39.21 10.49
CA ALA A 303 12.56 40.12 11.59
C ALA A 303 14.08 40.16 11.81
N HIS A 304 14.59 41.26 12.35
CA HIS A 304 16.01 41.39 12.65
C HIS A 304 16.39 40.79 14.00
N ASP A 305 15.48 40.91 14.98
CA ASP A 305 15.64 40.29 16.28
C ASP A 305 14.34 39.68 16.80
N LYS A 306 14.50 38.84 17.83
CA LYS A 306 13.42 38.05 18.41
C LYS A 306 12.33 38.85 19.09
N ALA A 307 12.69 39.93 19.77
CA ALA A 307 11.71 40.75 20.47
C ALA A 307 10.79 41.47 19.46
N GLU A 308 11.39 42.03 18.42
CA GLU A 308 10.70 42.71 17.32
C GLU A 308 9.78 41.75 16.55
N GLY A 309 10.31 40.58 16.16
CA GLY A 309 9.57 39.58 15.40
C GLY A 309 8.34 39.04 16.13
N LEU A 310 8.48 38.70 17.42
CA LEU A 310 7.37 38.21 18.23
C LEU A 310 6.34 39.29 18.55
N ALA A 311 6.76 40.53 18.79
CA ALA A 311 5.83 41.66 18.99
C ALA A 311 4.99 41.94 17.74
N SER A 312 5.64 41.88 16.56
CA SER A 312 4.97 42.05 15.27
C SER A 312 4.01 40.91 14.94
N ALA A 313 4.39 39.66 15.24
CA ALA A 313 3.51 38.51 15.11
C ALA A 313 2.25 38.64 15.98
N LYS A 314 2.42 39.00 17.27
CA LYS A 314 1.27 39.23 18.17
C LYS A 314 0.35 40.33 17.64
N THR A 315 0.93 41.46 17.24
CA THR A 315 0.17 42.58 16.69
C THR A 315 -0.61 42.18 15.44
N LEU A 316 -0.02 41.36 14.56
CA LEU A 316 -0.69 40.86 13.35
C LEU A 316 -1.86 39.94 13.70
N VAL A 317 -1.67 39.02 14.64
CA VAL A 317 -2.71 38.08 15.07
C VAL A 317 -3.86 38.82 15.77
N GLU A 318 -3.54 39.80 16.63
CA GLU A 318 -4.54 40.64 17.31
C GLU A 318 -5.34 41.49 16.31
N LYS A 319 -4.69 42.08 15.29
CA LYS A 319 -5.39 42.81 14.21
C LYS A 319 -6.33 41.92 13.41
N ALA A 320 -6.08 40.62 13.34
CA ALA A 320 -6.98 39.64 12.73
C ALA A 320 -8.15 39.22 13.65
N ASN A 321 -8.28 39.85 14.84
CA ASN A 321 -9.20 39.45 15.91
C ASN A 321 -9.02 37.98 16.29
N ALA A 322 -7.76 37.54 16.42
CA ALA A 322 -7.39 36.20 16.82
C ALA A 322 -6.45 36.23 18.04
N THR A 323 -6.36 35.11 18.75
CA THR A 323 -5.44 34.92 19.88
C THR A 323 -4.19 34.18 19.42
N PRO A 324 -2.97 34.66 19.71
CA PRO A 324 -1.75 33.98 19.32
C PRO A 324 -1.45 32.80 20.25
N VAL A 325 -1.24 31.61 19.67
CA VAL A 325 -0.66 30.45 20.36
C VAL A 325 0.78 30.32 19.92
N ILE A 326 1.71 30.63 20.81
CA ILE A 326 3.13 30.79 20.48
C ILE A 326 3.90 29.52 20.82
N THR A 327 4.68 29.03 19.87
CA THR A 327 5.66 27.96 20.02
C THR A 327 7.00 28.38 19.40
N VAL A 328 8.05 27.58 19.61
CA VAL A 328 9.40 27.83 19.09
C VAL A 328 9.80 26.66 18.18
N GLY A 329 10.31 26.99 17.01
CA GLY A 329 10.85 26.03 16.06
C GLY A 329 12.10 25.35 16.56
N HIS A 330 12.19 24.05 16.27
CA HIS A 330 13.31 23.20 16.62
C HIS A 330 13.58 22.23 15.47
N PRO A 331 14.81 21.74 15.27
CA PRO A 331 15.09 20.70 14.27
C PRO A 331 14.24 19.43 14.45
N ASP A 332 13.82 19.13 15.68
CA ASP A 332 12.95 17.98 15.99
C ASP A 332 11.45 18.29 15.88
N PHE A 333 11.09 19.48 15.38
CA PHE A 333 9.70 19.85 15.17
C PHE A 333 9.12 18.98 14.06
N SER A 334 8.11 18.17 14.40
CA SER A 334 7.63 17.08 13.55
C SER A 334 6.16 17.22 13.16
N GLU A 335 5.75 16.43 12.17
CA GLU A 335 4.34 16.28 11.77
C GLU A 335 3.43 15.92 12.96
N GLU A 336 3.91 15.11 13.90
CA GLU A 336 3.14 14.73 15.09
C GLU A 336 2.78 15.94 15.96
N MET A 337 3.62 16.98 15.99
CA MET A 337 3.34 18.21 16.73
C MET A 337 2.29 19.07 16.01
N LEU A 338 2.17 18.96 14.70
CA LEU A 338 1.20 19.72 13.89
C LEU A 338 -0.15 19.02 13.80
N TYR A 339 -0.15 17.71 13.57
CA TYR A 339 -1.36 16.94 13.26
C TYR A 339 -1.81 16.03 14.40
N GLY A 340 -0.94 15.74 15.37
CA GLY A 340 -1.27 14.92 16.53
C GLY A 340 -0.75 13.49 16.44
N ARG A 341 -0.77 12.79 17.58
CA ARG A 341 -0.28 11.41 17.72
C ARG A 341 -0.98 10.65 18.84
N TYR A 342 -0.88 9.33 18.79
CA TYR A 342 -1.27 8.48 19.92
C TYR A 342 -0.19 8.49 21.00
N LEU A 343 -0.60 8.73 22.24
CA LEU A 343 0.24 8.68 23.43
C LEU A 343 -0.32 7.66 24.42
N PRO A 344 0.52 6.87 25.09
CA PRO A 344 0.07 6.05 26.20
C PRO A 344 -0.30 6.94 27.40
N ASN A 345 -1.40 6.62 28.08
CA ASN A 345 -1.70 7.16 29.41
C ASN A 345 -1.01 6.33 30.51
N GLU A 346 -1.20 6.73 31.77
CA GLU A 346 -0.61 6.05 32.95
C GLU A 346 -1.01 4.57 33.08
N ALA A 347 -2.13 4.17 32.48
CA ALA A 347 -2.62 2.79 32.44
C ALA A 347 -2.16 2.02 31.18
N GLY A 348 -1.32 2.62 30.32
CA GLY A 348 -0.85 2.03 29.07
C GLY A 348 -1.85 2.06 27.91
N ALA A 349 -3.04 2.63 28.10
CA ALA A 349 -4.01 2.81 27.03
C ALA A 349 -3.65 4.01 26.16
N LEU A 350 -3.77 3.86 24.84
CA LEU A 350 -3.45 4.93 23.90
C LEU A 350 -4.60 5.95 23.84
N TYR A 351 -4.28 7.22 24.02
CA TYR A 351 -5.17 8.34 23.72
C TYR A 351 -4.58 9.19 22.60
N TYR A 352 -5.46 9.75 21.77
CA TYR A 352 -5.02 10.66 20.70
C TYR A 352 -4.85 12.06 21.26
N ARG A 353 -3.65 12.64 21.12
CA ARG A 353 -3.38 14.04 21.43
C ARG A 353 -3.33 14.81 20.12
N GLU A 354 -4.18 15.84 20.01
CA GLU A 354 -4.19 16.76 18.88
C GLU A 354 -2.85 17.51 18.75
N GLY A 355 -2.47 17.81 17.51
CA GLY A 355 -1.37 18.71 17.21
C GLY A 355 -1.85 20.15 17.04
N PHE A 356 -0.95 21.10 16.88
CA PHE A 356 -1.29 22.52 16.80
C PHE A 356 -2.34 22.84 15.71
N ILE A 357 -2.24 22.26 14.51
CA ILE A 357 -3.17 22.57 13.43
C ILE A 357 -4.53 21.92 13.71
N THR A 358 -4.54 20.64 14.07
CA THR A 358 -5.78 19.89 14.32
C THR A 358 -6.50 20.34 15.60
N GLU A 359 -5.77 20.94 16.55
CA GLU A 359 -6.35 21.53 17.75
C GLU A 359 -6.87 22.96 17.52
N LEU A 360 -6.10 23.82 16.86
CA LEU A 360 -6.38 25.26 16.80
C LEU A 360 -7.30 25.65 15.65
N MET A 361 -7.13 25.03 14.47
CA MET A 361 -7.89 25.39 13.27
C MET A 361 -9.41 25.15 13.40
N PRO A 362 -9.90 24.05 14.01
CA PRO A 362 -11.33 23.78 14.11
C PRO A 362 -12.04 24.58 15.21
N LYS A 363 -11.31 25.23 16.12
CA LYS A 363 -11.93 25.99 17.23
C LYS A 363 -12.72 27.18 16.69
N THR A 364 -13.85 27.46 17.34
CA THR A 364 -14.68 28.64 17.06
C THR A 364 -14.00 29.92 17.49
N ASP A 365 -13.17 29.83 18.53
CA ASP A 365 -12.33 30.93 18.99
C ASP A 365 -11.19 31.06 17.98
N ARG A 366 -11.10 32.22 17.31
CA ARG A 366 -10.06 32.47 16.31
C ARG A 366 -8.70 32.45 16.98
N GLN A 367 -7.95 31.37 16.86
CA GLN A 367 -6.61 31.22 17.41
C GLN A 367 -5.63 30.98 16.28
N PHE A 368 -4.54 31.73 16.16
CA PHE A 368 -3.51 31.50 15.14
C PHE A 368 -2.27 30.88 15.76
N LEU A 369 -1.61 29.99 15.02
CA LEU A 369 -0.34 29.41 15.44
C LEU A 369 0.79 30.36 15.10
N VAL A 370 1.57 30.77 16.09
CA VAL A 370 2.78 31.57 15.92
C VAL A 370 3.98 30.70 16.23
N ILE A 371 4.92 30.59 15.29
CA ILE A 371 6.13 29.79 15.42
C ILE A 371 7.34 30.71 15.34
N ASP A 372 8.02 30.91 16.47
CA ASP A 372 9.30 31.59 16.53
C ASP A 372 10.43 30.72 15.93
N GLN A 373 11.50 31.33 15.42
CA GLN A 373 12.63 30.60 14.83
C GLN A 373 12.21 29.61 13.74
N PHE A 374 11.32 30.05 12.85
CA PHE A 374 10.75 29.22 11.80
C PHE A 374 11.82 28.63 10.86
N GLU A 375 12.97 29.29 10.71
CA GLU A 375 14.13 28.76 9.99
C GLU A 375 14.70 27.48 10.58
N ARG A 376 14.35 27.10 11.80
CA ARG A 376 14.81 25.84 12.40
C ARG A 376 13.94 24.64 12.05
N ILE A 377 12.84 24.86 11.35
CA ILE A 377 11.88 23.83 10.96
C ILE A 377 12.04 23.50 9.48
N ASP A 378 11.93 22.21 9.16
CA ASP A 378 11.77 21.73 7.79
C ASP A 378 10.33 21.98 7.32
N ALA A 379 10.15 22.71 6.22
CA ALA A 379 8.81 23.06 5.73
C ALA A 379 8.02 21.85 5.21
N ASP A 380 8.68 20.73 4.90
CA ASP A 380 8.04 19.52 4.37
C ASP A 380 7.00 18.93 5.35
N ILE A 381 7.14 19.18 6.66
CA ILE A 381 6.15 18.75 7.66
C ILE A 381 4.77 19.39 7.44
N PHE A 382 4.68 20.48 6.68
CA PHE A 382 3.43 21.15 6.34
C PHE A 382 2.75 20.56 5.10
N GLN A 383 3.35 19.58 4.43
CA GLN A 383 2.85 19.04 3.17
C GLN A 383 1.44 18.46 3.31
N THR A 384 1.15 17.76 4.42
CA THR A 384 -0.20 17.25 4.72
C THR A 384 -1.24 18.38 4.74
N TYR A 385 -0.92 19.54 5.34
CA TYR A 385 -1.81 20.70 5.34
C TYR A 385 -1.94 21.34 3.95
N ILE A 386 -0.83 21.45 3.21
CA ILE A 386 -0.81 21.97 1.82
C ILE A 386 -1.69 21.11 0.90
N ASN A 387 -1.61 19.78 1.01
CA ASN A 387 -2.44 18.88 0.22
C ASN A 387 -3.95 19.14 0.46
N VAL A 388 -4.35 19.40 1.71
CA VAL A 388 -5.75 19.76 2.01
C VAL A 388 -6.14 21.10 1.37
N ILE A 389 -5.24 22.08 1.38
CA ILE A 389 -5.48 23.40 0.74
C ILE A 389 -5.68 23.22 -0.78
N GLU A 390 -4.88 22.36 -1.40
CA GLU A 390 -4.94 21.98 -2.81
C GLU A 390 -6.22 21.20 -3.19
N GLY A 391 -6.99 20.76 -2.20
CA GLY A 391 -8.29 20.10 -2.39
C GLY A 391 -8.24 18.59 -2.21
N HIS A 392 -7.11 18.04 -1.77
CA HIS A 392 -6.99 16.62 -1.50
C HIS A 392 -7.66 16.25 -0.19
N GLU A 393 -8.29 15.08 -0.18
CA GLU A 393 -8.73 14.44 1.05
C GLU A 393 -7.55 13.67 1.65
N VAL A 394 -7.16 14.05 2.87
CA VAL A 394 -6.07 13.41 3.60
C VAL A 394 -6.63 12.57 4.75
N THR A 395 -6.13 11.36 4.90
CA THR A 395 -6.46 10.49 6.03
C THR A 395 -5.43 10.68 7.15
N LEU A 396 -5.88 11.12 8.31
CA LEU A 396 -5.03 11.29 9.49
C LEU A 396 -4.97 9.99 10.30
N PRO A 397 -3.86 9.70 10.99
CA PRO A 397 -3.72 8.54 11.87
C PRO A 397 -4.48 8.73 13.20
N ARG A 398 -5.78 9.04 13.10
CA ARG A 398 -6.74 9.20 14.20
C ARG A 398 -7.97 8.38 13.88
N TYR A 399 -8.42 7.56 14.83
CA TYR A 399 -9.66 6.79 14.69
C TYR A 399 -10.87 7.55 15.22
N ASN A 400 -11.97 7.52 14.47
CA ASN A 400 -13.28 7.97 14.93
C ASN A 400 -13.95 6.91 15.83
N LYS A 401 -15.13 7.22 16.38
CA LYS A 401 -15.88 6.32 17.27
C LYS A 401 -16.25 4.97 16.65
N ASN A 402 -16.23 4.87 15.31
CA ASN A 402 -16.58 3.67 14.56
C ASN A 402 -15.34 2.86 14.16
N GLY A 403 -14.14 3.25 14.60
CA GLY A 403 -12.89 2.55 14.30
C GLY A 403 -12.34 2.82 12.90
N SER A 404 -12.88 3.79 12.16
CA SER A 404 -12.33 4.24 10.88
C SER A 404 -11.39 5.42 11.06
N MET A 405 -10.36 5.53 10.21
CA MET A 405 -9.49 6.69 10.23
C MET A 405 -10.24 7.96 9.84
N VAL A 406 -9.83 9.07 10.43
CA VAL A 406 -10.43 10.38 10.25
C VAL A 406 -9.93 11.04 8.96
N LYS A 407 -10.85 11.60 8.19
CA LYS A 407 -10.59 12.33 6.95
C LYS A 407 -10.54 13.84 7.20
N TRP A 408 -9.60 14.52 6.55
CA TRP A 408 -9.45 15.97 6.51
C TRP A 408 -9.53 16.44 5.06
N SER A 409 -10.47 17.32 4.77
CA SER A 409 -10.60 17.92 3.44
C SER A 409 -11.18 19.34 3.54
N ARG A 410 -11.47 19.94 2.38
CA ARG A 410 -12.19 21.22 2.29
C ARG A 410 -13.71 21.05 2.38
N GLU A 411 -14.22 19.82 2.34
CA GLU A 411 -15.65 19.55 2.33
C GLU A 411 -16.30 19.80 3.68
N LYS A 412 -17.59 20.16 3.66
CA LYS A 412 -18.35 20.52 4.88
C LYS A 412 -18.53 19.35 5.85
N ASP A 413 -18.53 18.13 5.34
CA ASP A 413 -18.76 16.90 6.12
C ASP A 413 -17.47 16.19 6.55
N SER A 414 -16.31 16.79 6.24
CA SER A 414 -15.02 16.32 6.73
C SER A 414 -14.89 16.51 8.24
N PHE A 415 -14.19 15.59 8.90
CA PHE A 415 -14.07 15.59 10.36
C PHE A 415 -13.27 16.81 10.85
N TYR A 416 -12.14 17.09 10.20
CA TYR A 416 -11.47 18.38 10.30
C TYR A 416 -11.81 19.16 9.07
N ARG A 417 -12.44 20.32 9.25
CA ARG A 417 -12.78 21.22 8.15
C ARG A 417 -11.68 22.26 7.98
N PHE A 418 -11.16 22.39 6.76
CA PHE A 418 -10.27 23.51 6.43
C PHE A 418 -10.93 24.87 6.65
N ASN A 419 -10.26 25.76 7.38
CA ASN A 419 -10.70 27.14 7.62
C ASN A 419 -9.79 28.12 6.87
N PRO A 420 -10.26 28.76 5.77
CA PRO A 420 -9.43 29.67 4.98
C PRO A 420 -9.03 30.96 5.72
N ASN A 421 -9.67 31.26 6.85
CA ASN A 421 -9.35 32.43 7.66
C ASN A 421 -8.33 32.13 8.78
N TRP A 422 -7.91 30.87 8.92
CA TRP A 422 -6.93 30.45 9.91
C TRP A 422 -5.52 30.49 9.32
N HIS A 423 -4.54 30.97 10.09
CA HIS A 423 -3.18 31.20 9.61
C HIS A 423 -2.11 30.66 10.57
N ILE A 424 -0.96 30.31 9.97
CA ILE A 424 0.30 30.01 10.65
C ILE A 424 1.24 31.19 10.40
N VAL A 425 1.70 31.82 11.48
CA VAL A 425 2.64 32.94 11.43
C VAL A 425 4.02 32.42 11.82
N GLY A 426 4.92 32.28 10.85
CA GLY A 426 6.32 31.94 11.08
C GLY A 426 7.16 33.21 11.26
N VAL A 427 7.82 33.37 12.40
CA VAL A 427 8.84 34.42 12.59
C VAL A 427 10.18 33.83 12.24
N THR A 428 10.87 34.44 11.27
CA THR A 428 12.19 34.02 10.86
C THR A 428 13.18 35.18 10.83
N TYR A 429 14.43 34.84 11.11
CA TYR A 429 15.55 35.78 11.12
C TYR A 429 16.41 35.70 9.85
N LEU A 430 15.93 34.95 8.86
CA LEU A 430 16.52 34.88 7.53
C LEU A 430 16.15 36.11 6.70
N THR A 431 17.04 36.47 5.79
CA THR A 431 16.76 37.42 4.72
C THR A 431 15.79 36.84 3.69
N ALA A 432 15.15 37.71 2.90
CA ALA A 432 14.24 37.27 1.85
C ALA A 432 14.90 36.36 0.79
N GLN A 433 16.21 36.52 0.57
CA GLN A 433 16.96 35.65 -0.34
C GLN A 433 17.18 34.27 0.28
N GLU A 434 17.64 34.21 1.53
CA GLU A 434 17.84 32.95 2.24
C GLU A 434 16.54 32.16 2.39
N VAL A 435 15.40 32.83 2.59
CA VAL A 435 14.08 32.18 2.59
C VAL A 435 13.76 31.52 1.24
N LYS A 436 14.08 32.17 0.12
CA LYS A 436 13.85 31.62 -1.22
C LYS A 436 14.77 30.44 -1.55
N GLU A 437 15.99 30.46 -1.02
CA GLU A 437 16.96 29.38 -1.20
C GLU A 437 16.66 28.18 -0.30
N LYS A 438 16.18 28.44 0.92
CA LYS A 438 15.93 27.41 1.93
C LYS A 438 14.64 26.63 1.70
N TYR A 439 13.56 27.31 1.33
CA TYR A 439 12.24 26.69 1.28
C TYR A 439 11.81 26.34 -0.15
N PRO A 440 11.14 25.19 -0.35
CA PRO A 440 10.73 24.77 -1.68
C PRO A 440 9.70 25.72 -2.28
N SER A 441 9.72 25.86 -3.60
CA SER A 441 8.76 26.69 -4.36
C SER A 441 7.30 26.31 -4.07
N GLN A 442 7.04 25.02 -3.83
CA GLN A 442 5.72 24.50 -3.45
C GLN A 442 5.23 25.09 -2.12
N PHE A 443 6.07 25.15 -1.08
CA PHE A 443 5.71 25.79 0.18
C PHE A 443 5.55 27.31 0.01
N LEU A 444 6.50 27.95 -0.69
CA LEU A 444 6.50 29.40 -0.90
C LEU A 444 5.27 29.90 -1.68
N LYS A 445 4.67 29.06 -2.54
CA LYS A 445 3.39 29.35 -3.21
C LYS A 445 2.28 29.72 -2.23
N TYR A 446 2.25 29.06 -1.07
CA TYR A 446 1.24 29.22 -0.01
C TYR A 446 1.69 30.17 1.12
N ALA A 447 2.88 30.77 0.98
CA ALA A 447 3.43 31.70 1.95
C ALA A 447 3.36 33.15 1.48
N ARG A 448 2.93 34.04 2.37
CA ARG A 448 3.12 35.49 2.24
C ARG A 448 4.38 35.88 3.04
N ILE A 449 5.39 36.39 2.34
CA ILE A 449 6.61 36.90 2.95
C ILE A 449 6.41 38.39 3.27
N VAL A 450 6.66 38.80 4.52
CA VAL A 450 6.48 40.16 5.00
C VAL A 450 7.74 40.59 5.76
N GLN A 451 8.37 41.68 5.32
CA GLN A 451 9.44 42.31 6.09
C GLN A 451 8.84 43.09 7.25
N VAL A 452 9.28 42.82 8.47
CA VAL A 452 8.93 43.63 9.64
C VAL A 452 9.62 44.99 9.51
N LYS A 453 8.86 46.07 9.74
CA LYS A 453 9.40 47.43 9.74
C LYS A 453 9.82 47.78 11.17
N HIS A 454 11.03 48.29 11.30
CA HIS A 454 11.58 48.92 12.52
C HIS A 454 10.73 50.08 13.01
#